data_AF-A0A329S0D0-F1
#
_entry.id   AF-A0A329S0D0-F1
#
_cell.length_a   1.000
_cell.length_b   1.000
_cell.length_c   1.000
_cell.angle_alpha   90.00
_cell.angle_beta   90.00
_cell.angle_gamma   90.00
#
_symmetry.space_group_name_H-M   'P 1'
#
loop_
_entity.id
_entity.type
_entity.pdbx_description
1 polymer ?
#
loop_
_entity_poly.entity_id
_entity_poly.type
_entity_poly.pdbx_seq_one_letter_code
_entity_poly.pdbx_strand_id
1 'polypeptide(L)'
;MSSATSSIVVPLSNLQRVFRISSSATSVEDVHTRAVTRDGPKDHVTPRAVTVEEIPGIVADYKRAAENAIAVGFDGVEIHAANGYFLEQFLCDGVNKRIDKYGGTIENRARIIFEVADAILSSLPSSQVGIRLSPYGDTFACKDSTPAETYGYVVNKLNDYDDLAYVNVIERREIDAANVTRNVRDA
;
A
#
# COMPACT_ATOMS: atom_id res chain seq x y z
N MET A 1 -1.76 28.76 -9.41
CA MET A 1 -2.60 27.95 -8.49
C MET A 1 -1.82 26.69 -8.22
N SER A 2 -1.49 26.40 -6.95
CA SER A 2 -0.72 25.21 -6.58
C SER A 2 -1.65 24.01 -6.65
N SER A 3 -1.34 23.02 -7.49
CA SER A 3 -2.09 21.76 -7.48
C SER A 3 -1.80 21.01 -6.18
N ALA A 4 -2.83 20.48 -5.54
CA ALA A 4 -2.72 19.69 -4.32
C ALA A 4 -3.32 18.30 -4.57
N THR A 5 -2.46 17.29 -4.59
CA THR A 5 -2.84 15.88 -4.64
C THR A 5 -2.75 15.28 -3.25
N SER A 6 -3.79 14.58 -2.79
CA SER A 6 -3.77 13.85 -1.52
C SER A 6 -3.52 12.36 -1.75
N SER A 7 -2.54 11.77 -1.07
CA SER A 7 -2.46 10.30 -1.00
C SER A 7 -3.55 9.78 -0.07
N ILE A 8 -4.49 9.00 -0.61
CA ILE A 8 -5.44 8.23 0.18
C ILE A 8 -4.69 7.03 0.74
N VAL A 9 -4.20 7.24 1.94
CA VAL A 9 -4.08 6.17 2.92
C VAL A 9 -5.38 6.24 3.68
N VAL A 10 -6.25 5.24 3.60
CA VAL A 10 -7.31 5.12 4.61
C VAL A 10 -6.58 4.73 5.88
N PRO A 11 -6.45 5.63 6.87
CA PRO A 11 -5.91 5.20 8.14
C PRO A 11 -6.98 4.27 8.72
N LEU A 12 -6.74 2.97 8.70
CA LEU A 12 -7.55 1.99 9.45
C LEU A 12 -7.27 2.14 10.97
N SER A 13 -7.19 3.38 11.44
CA SER A 13 -7.06 3.78 12.83
C SER A 13 -8.41 4.31 13.30
N ASN A 14 -9.17 3.44 13.95
CA ASN A 14 -9.97 3.95 15.04
C ASN A 14 -8.99 4.55 16.06
N LEU A 15 -9.19 5.81 16.44
CA LEU A 15 -8.37 6.63 17.37
C LEU A 15 -8.15 6.02 18.77
N GLN A 16 -8.50 4.75 18.99
CA GLN A 16 -8.26 3.97 20.20
C GLN A 16 -7.57 2.61 19.98
N ARG A 17 -7.25 2.19 18.75
CA ARG A 17 -6.72 0.83 18.51
C ARG A 17 -5.67 0.78 17.38
N VAL A 18 -4.42 0.64 17.83
CA VAL A 18 -3.22 0.08 17.16
C VAL A 18 -3.53 -0.84 15.97
N PHE A 19 -2.77 -0.69 14.87
CA PHE A 19 -2.65 -1.58 13.70
C PHE A 19 -3.07 -3.02 14.03
N ARG A 20 -4.24 -3.46 13.54
CA ARG A 20 -4.77 -4.78 13.90
C ARG A 20 -5.32 -5.60 12.76
N ILE A 21 -5.31 -5.11 11.51
CA ILE A 21 -5.68 -5.94 10.36
C ILE A 21 -4.62 -5.92 9.27
N SER A 22 -4.44 -7.07 8.64
CA SER A 22 -3.53 -7.33 7.51
C SER A 22 -4.17 -8.35 6.57
N SER A 23 -3.56 -8.59 5.41
CA SER A 23 -3.93 -9.69 4.51
C SER A 23 -3.86 -11.05 5.23
N SER A 24 -2.94 -11.23 6.17
CA SER A 24 -2.74 -12.46 6.96
C SER A 24 -2.23 -12.17 8.37
N ALA A 25 -2.35 -13.15 9.27
CA ALA A 25 -1.82 -13.09 10.63
C ALA A 25 -0.32 -13.46 10.69
N THR A 26 0.47 -12.83 9.82
CA THR A 26 1.91 -13.09 9.69
C THR A 26 2.67 -12.39 10.82
N SER A 27 3.64 -13.08 11.43
CA SER A 27 4.47 -12.51 12.49
C SER A 27 5.27 -11.31 12.00
N VAL A 28 5.53 -10.37 12.90
CA VAL A 28 6.28 -9.13 12.66
C VAL A 28 7.70 -9.21 13.27
N GLU A 29 8.19 -10.42 13.54
CA GLU A 29 9.53 -10.66 14.12
C GLU A 29 10.67 -10.05 13.30
N ASP A 30 10.54 -10.07 11.97
CA ASP A 30 11.52 -9.48 11.04
C ASP A 30 11.32 -7.96 10.84
N VAL A 31 10.41 -7.32 11.60
CA VAL A 31 10.14 -5.89 11.52
C VAL A 31 10.85 -5.15 12.66
N HIS A 32 11.98 -4.52 12.36
CA HIS A 32 12.79 -3.79 13.35
C HIS A 32 12.34 -2.36 13.65
N THR A 33 11.27 -1.89 13.00
CA THR A 33 10.68 -0.58 13.30
C THR A 33 9.73 -0.68 14.50
N ARG A 34 9.39 0.46 15.09
CA ARG A 34 8.43 0.53 16.20
C ARG A 34 7.17 1.30 15.78
N ALA A 35 6.02 0.82 16.20
CA ALA A 35 4.76 1.53 16.03
C ALA A 35 4.81 2.85 16.82
N VAL A 36 4.55 3.96 16.13
CA VAL A 36 4.47 5.27 16.78
C VAL A 36 3.13 5.37 17.50
N THR A 37 3.17 5.44 18.84
CA THR A 37 1.96 5.57 19.66
C THR A 37 2.03 6.83 20.52
N ARG A 38 0.87 7.27 21.04
CA ARG A 38 0.79 8.42 21.96
C ARG A 38 1.68 8.26 23.19
N ASP A 39 1.84 7.03 23.68
CA ASP A 39 2.64 6.74 24.86
C ASP A 39 4.12 6.47 24.52
N GLY A 40 4.53 6.77 23.28
CA GLY A 40 5.86 6.51 22.73
C GLY A 40 5.92 5.31 21.78
N PRO A 41 7.09 5.04 21.18
CA PRO A 41 7.27 3.89 20.28
C PRO A 41 7.05 2.56 21.00
N LYS A 42 6.19 1.70 20.45
CA LYS A 42 5.92 0.34 20.94
C LYS A 42 6.26 -0.71 19.89
N ASP A 43 6.52 -1.93 20.31
CA ASP A 43 6.74 -3.04 19.37
C ASP A 43 5.47 -3.34 18.59
N HIS A 44 5.65 -3.81 17.36
CA HIS A 44 4.52 -4.26 16.55
C HIS A 44 3.93 -5.52 17.15
N VAL A 45 2.61 -5.65 17.03
CA VAL A 45 1.89 -6.87 17.41
C VAL A 45 1.51 -7.63 16.15
N THR A 46 1.37 -8.95 16.25
CA THR A 46 0.85 -9.76 15.15
C THR A 46 -0.55 -9.25 14.76
N PRO A 47 -0.77 -8.85 13.49
CA PRO A 47 -2.07 -8.38 13.05
C PRO A 47 -3.07 -9.53 12.96
N ARG A 48 -4.37 -9.20 13.02
CA ARG A 48 -5.44 -10.14 12.68
C ARG A 48 -5.59 -10.21 11.15
N ALA A 49 -5.80 -11.38 10.60
CA ALA A 49 -6.20 -11.48 9.19
C ALA A 49 -7.60 -10.87 8.99
N VAL A 50 -7.74 -10.00 7.99
CA VAL A 50 -9.05 -9.46 7.58
C VAL A 50 -9.91 -10.57 6.97
N THR A 51 -11.21 -10.64 7.27
CA THR A 51 -12.10 -11.63 6.66
C THR A 51 -12.52 -11.20 5.26
N VAL A 52 -12.98 -12.14 4.44
CA VAL A 52 -13.46 -11.83 3.07
C VAL A 52 -14.65 -10.87 3.12
N GLU A 53 -15.48 -10.99 4.14
CA GLU A 53 -16.70 -10.19 4.36
C GLU A 53 -16.38 -8.75 4.80
N GLU A 54 -15.20 -8.51 5.37
CA GLU A 54 -14.75 -7.18 5.79
C GLU A 54 -14.21 -6.35 4.61
N ILE A 55 -13.69 -6.99 3.56
CA ILE A 55 -13.03 -6.33 2.42
C ILE A 55 -13.95 -5.34 1.70
N PRO A 56 -15.22 -5.66 1.37
CA PRO A 56 -16.12 -4.70 0.75
C PRO A 56 -16.32 -3.40 1.56
N GLY A 57 -16.32 -3.50 2.90
CA GLY A 57 -16.39 -2.33 3.78
C GLY A 57 -15.14 -1.45 3.67
N ILE A 58 -13.95 -2.07 3.61
CA ILE A 58 -12.68 -1.36 3.45
C ILE A 58 -12.64 -0.67 2.07
N VAL A 59 -13.05 -1.35 1.00
CA VAL A 59 -13.15 -0.76 -0.35
C VAL A 59 -14.08 0.45 -0.35
N ALA A 60 -15.23 0.36 0.32
CA ALA A 60 -16.15 1.49 0.47
C ALA A 60 -15.56 2.66 1.27
N ASP A 61 -14.70 2.39 2.26
CA ASP A 61 -14.01 3.44 3.01
C ASP A 61 -12.95 4.17 2.16
N TYR A 62 -12.25 3.47 1.24
CA TYR A 62 -11.37 4.12 0.24
C TYR A 62 -12.15 5.06 -0.67
N LYS A 63 -13.30 4.59 -1.20
CA LYS A 63 -14.19 5.43 -2.01
C LYS A 63 -14.63 6.68 -1.25
N ARG A 64 -15.13 6.51 -0.03
CA ARG A 64 -15.59 7.64 0.80
C ARG A 64 -14.47 8.61 1.13
N ALA A 65 -13.26 8.11 1.39
CA ALA A 65 -12.09 8.95 1.60
C ALA A 65 -11.76 9.79 0.35
N ALA A 66 -11.90 9.20 -0.85
CA ALA A 66 -11.71 9.91 -2.11
C ALA A 66 -12.75 11.01 -2.31
N GLU A 67 -14.03 10.69 -2.14
CA GLU A 67 -15.13 11.65 -2.24
C GLU A 67 -14.94 12.82 -1.25
N ASN A 68 -14.52 12.52 -0.01
CA ASN A 68 -14.24 13.54 1.00
C ASN A 68 -13.06 14.44 0.60
N ALA A 69 -12.00 13.89 0.01
CA ALA A 69 -10.85 14.69 -0.44
C ALA A 69 -11.27 15.66 -1.54
N ILE A 70 -12.05 15.21 -2.52
CA ILE A 70 -12.57 16.09 -3.57
C ILE A 70 -13.53 17.14 -2.99
N ALA A 71 -14.38 16.77 -2.03
CA ALA A 71 -15.31 17.69 -1.39
C ALA A 71 -14.62 18.86 -0.65
N VAL A 72 -13.40 18.67 -0.15
CA VAL A 72 -12.61 19.75 0.50
C VAL A 72 -11.68 20.48 -0.47
N GLY A 73 -11.75 20.19 -1.77
CA GLY A 73 -11.08 20.93 -2.83
C GLY A 73 -9.70 20.41 -3.27
N PHE A 74 -9.36 19.14 -2.99
CA PHE A 74 -8.21 18.51 -3.65
C PHE A 74 -8.49 18.31 -5.15
N ASP A 75 -7.45 18.45 -5.98
CA ASP A 75 -7.60 18.26 -7.44
C ASP A 75 -7.76 16.78 -7.82
N GLY A 76 -7.28 15.90 -6.96
CA GLY A 76 -7.26 14.47 -7.17
C GLY A 76 -6.68 13.71 -5.99
N VAL A 77 -6.63 12.40 -6.14
CA VAL A 77 -6.29 11.45 -5.09
C VAL A 77 -5.30 10.41 -5.58
N GLU A 78 -4.42 9.94 -4.70
CA GLU A 78 -3.47 8.87 -5.00
C GLU A 78 -3.76 7.64 -4.13
N ILE A 79 -4.02 6.49 -4.76
CA ILE A 79 -4.18 5.20 -4.09
C ILE A 79 -2.82 4.73 -3.60
N HIS A 80 -2.63 4.62 -2.29
CA HIS A 80 -1.36 4.14 -1.73
C HIS A 80 -1.30 2.61 -1.67
N ALA A 81 -0.66 1.99 -2.66
CA ALA A 81 -0.38 0.54 -2.74
C ALA A 81 1.14 0.24 -2.71
N ALA A 82 1.81 0.82 -1.70
CA ALA A 82 3.27 0.86 -1.58
C ALA A 82 3.71 0.86 -0.09
N ASN A 83 5.02 0.82 0.15
CA ASN A 83 5.74 0.94 1.43
C ASN A 83 5.27 -0.01 2.56
N GLY A 84 4.82 -1.21 2.23
CA GLY A 84 4.37 -2.26 3.13
C GLY A 84 3.02 -2.02 3.79
N TYR A 85 2.25 -1.02 3.32
CA TYR A 85 0.92 -0.72 3.86
C TYR A 85 -0.15 -1.68 3.31
N PHE A 86 -1.38 -1.52 3.82
CA PHE A 86 -2.47 -2.49 3.70
C PHE A 86 -2.66 -3.10 2.29
N LEU A 87 -2.71 -2.29 1.23
CA LEU A 87 -2.89 -2.81 -0.13
C LEU A 87 -1.67 -3.60 -0.63
N GLU A 88 -0.45 -3.15 -0.33
CA GLU A 88 0.77 -3.85 -0.72
C GLU A 88 0.95 -5.16 0.08
N GLN A 89 0.43 -5.23 1.31
CA GLN A 89 0.40 -6.48 2.08
C GLN A 89 -0.39 -7.60 1.40
N PHE A 90 -1.34 -7.27 0.51
CA PHE A 90 -2.00 -8.26 -0.33
C PHE A 90 -1.14 -8.66 -1.53
N LEU A 91 -0.37 -7.74 -2.11
CA LEU A 91 0.55 -8.02 -3.23
C LEU A 91 1.73 -8.90 -2.83
N CYS A 92 2.37 -8.61 -1.70
CA CYS A 92 3.58 -9.32 -1.27
C CYS A 92 3.27 -10.74 -0.79
N ASP A 93 3.76 -11.77 -1.48
CA ASP A 93 3.60 -13.17 -1.05
C ASP A 93 4.33 -13.51 0.26
N GLY A 94 5.30 -12.70 0.69
CA GLY A 94 5.94 -12.78 2.00
C GLY A 94 4.97 -12.54 3.15
N VAL A 95 3.98 -11.67 2.95
CA VAL A 95 2.97 -11.30 3.96
C VAL A 95 1.64 -11.99 3.70
N ASN A 96 1.16 -12.02 2.46
CA ASN A 96 -0.13 -12.61 2.10
C ASN A 96 -0.04 -14.15 2.01
N LYS A 97 -0.58 -14.82 3.03
CA LYS A 97 -0.67 -16.29 3.12
C LYS A 97 -2.11 -16.79 2.93
N ARG A 98 -3.00 -15.98 2.35
CA ARG A 98 -4.40 -16.34 2.14
C ARG A 98 -4.53 -17.46 1.10
N ILE A 99 -5.57 -18.28 1.27
CA ILE A 99 -5.96 -19.37 0.36
C ILE A 99 -7.31 -19.10 -0.34
N ASP A 100 -7.88 -17.92 -0.14
CA ASP A 100 -9.13 -17.49 -0.75
C ASP A 100 -8.88 -16.67 -2.04
N LYS A 101 -9.92 -16.01 -2.56
CA LYS A 101 -9.87 -15.20 -3.78
C LYS A 101 -8.91 -14.00 -3.71
N TYR A 102 -8.34 -13.69 -2.54
CA TYR A 102 -7.39 -12.59 -2.33
C TYR A 102 -5.95 -13.09 -2.07
N GLY A 103 -5.67 -14.38 -2.26
CA GLY A 103 -4.32 -14.97 -2.06
C GLY A 103 -3.91 -15.98 -3.11
N GLY A 104 -2.67 -16.46 -2.99
CA GLY A 104 -2.07 -17.39 -3.94
C GLY A 104 -1.55 -16.70 -5.19
N THR A 105 -2.30 -16.78 -6.29
CA THR A 105 -1.89 -16.27 -7.61
C THR A 105 -1.71 -14.75 -7.62
N ILE A 106 -0.88 -14.23 -8.52
CA ILE A 106 -0.66 -12.77 -8.68
C ILE A 106 -1.99 -12.03 -8.90
N GLU A 107 -2.88 -12.57 -9.73
CA GLU A 107 -4.21 -12.00 -9.97
C GLU A 107 -5.02 -11.88 -8.68
N ASN A 108 -5.07 -12.93 -7.85
CA ASN A 108 -5.81 -12.90 -6.60
C ASN A 108 -5.19 -11.92 -5.60
N ARG A 109 -3.86 -11.89 -5.50
CA ARG A 109 -3.13 -10.96 -4.63
C ARG A 109 -3.37 -9.50 -5.02
N ALA A 110 -3.43 -9.21 -6.31
CA ALA A 110 -3.70 -7.86 -6.83
C ALA A 110 -5.19 -7.48 -6.82
N ARG A 111 -6.12 -8.43 -6.62
CA ARG A 111 -7.56 -8.22 -6.73
C ARG A 111 -8.08 -7.01 -5.95
N ILE A 112 -7.67 -6.88 -4.69
CA ILE A 112 -8.15 -5.80 -3.82
C ILE A 112 -7.75 -4.40 -4.32
N ILE A 113 -6.60 -4.26 -4.98
CA ILE A 113 -6.15 -2.98 -5.54
C ILE A 113 -7.10 -2.53 -6.64
N PHE A 114 -7.52 -3.44 -7.51
CA PHE A 114 -8.49 -3.14 -8.57
C PHE A 114 -9.90 -2.92 -8.01
N GLU A 115 -10.34 -3.69 -7.00
CA GLU A 115 -11.61 -3.42 -6.32
C GLU A 115 -11.64 -2.00 -5.70
N VAL A 116 -10.52 -1.53 -5.14
CA VAL A 116 -10.38 -0.15 -4.63
C VAL A 116 -10.39 0.88 -5.77
N ALA A 117 -9.61 0.65 -6.83
CA ALA A 117 -9.56 1.55 -7.98
C ALA A 117 -10.95 1.70 -8.63
N ASP A 118 -11.62 0.59 -8.93
CA ASP A 118 -12.97 0.56 -9.52
C ASP A 118 -13.98 1.30 -8.64
N ALA A 119 -13.91 1.11 -7.31
CA ALA A 119 -14.81 1.78 -6.38
C ALA A 119 -14.61 3.31 -6.40
N ILE A 120 -13.37 3.79 -6.42
CA ILE A 120 -13.08 5.24 -6.49
C ILE A 120 -13.53 5.81 -7.85
N LEU A 121 -13.20 5.11 -8.94
CA LEU A 121 -13.54 5.51 -10.31
C LEU A 121 -15.04 5.48 -10.60
N SER A 122 -15.83 4.75 -9.80
CA SER A 122 -17.30 4.82 -9.88
C SER A 122 -17.89 6.18 -9.45
N SER A 123 -17.09 7.04 -8.81
CA SER A 123 -17.49 8.37 -8.33
C SER A 123 -16.63 9.51 -8.86
N LEU A 124 -15.39 9.24 -9.27
CA LEU A 124 -14.41 10.24 -9.70
C LEU A 124 -13.92 9.95 -11.12
N PRO A 125 -13.60 11.00 -11.92
CA PRO A 125 -12.95 10.80 -13.20
C PRO A 125 -11.54 10.22 -13.02
N SER A 126 -11.13 9.35 -13.94
CA SER A 126 -9.83 8.67 -13.90
C SER A 126 -8.64 9.62 -13.89
N SER A 127 -8.77 10.78 -14.55
CA SER A 127 -7.76 11.83 -14.58
C SER A 127 -7.52 12.53 -13.24
N GLN A 128 -8.33 12.22 -12.21
CA GLN A 128 -8.13 12.65 -10.82
C GLN A 128 -7.60 11.55 -9.91
N VAL A 129 -7.34 10.35 -10.45
CA VAL A 129 -6.93 9.18 -9.65
C VAL A 129 -5.54 8.73 -10.10
N GLY A 130 -4.59 8.80 -9.19
CA GLY A 130 -3.27 8.18 -9.33
C GLY A 130 -3.13 6.94 -8.47
N ILE A 131 -2.09 6.13 -8.70
CA ILE A 131 -1.74 4.99 -7.85
C ILE A 131 -0.23 4.95 -7.61
N ARG A 132 0.17 4.59 -6.39
CA ARG A 132 1.57 4.51 -5.96
C ARG A 132 1.97 3.08 -5.65
N LEU A 133 3.13 2.65 -6.18
CA LEU A 133 3.69 1.30 -6.08
C LEU A 133 5.16 1.32 -5.61
N SER A 134 5.63 0.27 -4.92
CA SER A 134 7.05 0.11 -4.54
C SER A 134 7.59 -1.30 -4.79
N PRO A 135 7.86 -1.66 -6.07
CA PRO A 135 8.19 -3.03 -6.47
C PRO A 135 9.35 -3.69 -5.72
N TYR A 136 10.33 -2.89 -5.30
CA TYR A 136 11.56 -3.36 -4.66
C TYR A 136 11.69 -2.93 -3.20
N GLY A 137 10.61 -2.45 -2.59
CA GLY A 137 10.55 -2.17 -1.16
C GLY A 137 10.49 -3.47 -0.35
N ASP A 138 11.03 -3.45 0.86
CA ASP A 138 10.96 -4.55 1.84
C ASP A 138 10.44 -4.07 3.22
N THR A 139 9.83 -2.88 3.24
CA THR A 139 9.31 -2.27 4.46
C THR A 139 8.24 -3.15 5.11
N PHE A 140 8.28 -3.26 6.43
CA PHE A 140 7.36 -4.10 7.23
C PHE A 140 7.32 -5.58 6.78
N ALA A 141 8.45 -6.11 6.30
CA ALA A 141 8.58 -7.48 5.79
C ALA A 141 7.68 -7.78 4.56
N CYS A 142 7.14 -6.74 3.90
CA CYS A 142 6.41 -6.88 2.65
C CYS A 142 7.41 -7.14 1.51
N LYS A 143 7.78 -8.40 1.34
CA LYS A 143 8.64 -8.87 0.25
C LYS A 143 7.84 -9.76 -0.68
N ASP A 144 8.01 -9.55 -1.99
CA ASP A 144 7.46 -10.41 -3.03
C ASP A 144 8.59 -11.29 -3.62
N SER A 145 8.30 -12.55 -3.92
CA SER A 145 9.28 -13.47 -4.51
C SER A 145 9.55 -13.21 -6.00
N THR A 146 8.59 -12.64 -6.73
CA THR A 146 8.68 -12.35 -8.17
C THR A 146 8.24 -10.91 -8.50
N PRO A 147 8.90 -9.88 -7.94
CA PRO A 147 8.42 -8.50 -8.01
C PRO A 147 8.27 -7.97 -9.45
N ALA A 148 9.15 -8.38 -10.38
CA ALA A 148 9.01 -8.00 -11.79
C ALA A 148 7.70 -8.54 -12.41
N GLU A 149 7.31 -9.76 -12.08
CA GLU A 149 6.07 -10.38 -12.59
C GLU A 149 4.84 -9.80 -11.88
N THR A 150 4.89 -9.71 -10.55
CA THR A 150 3.78 -9.21 -9.72
C THR A 150 3.44 -7.77 -10.06
N TYR A 151 4.43 -6.87 -10.07
CA TYR A 151 4.19 -5.46 -10.36
C TYR A 151 4.03 -5.21 -11.87
N GLY A 152 4.66 -6.02 -12.72
CA GLY A 152 4.40 -6.02 -14.17
C GLY A 152 2.93 -6.33 -14.48
N TYR A 153 2.34 -7.32 -13.82
CA TYR A 153 0.90 -7.61 -13.94
C TYR A 153 0.05 -6.40 -13.53
N VAL A 154 0.36 -5.78 -12.38
CA VAL A 154 -0.40 -4.63 -11.88
C VAL A 154 -0.31 -3.46 -12.86
N VAL A 155 0.89 -3.08 -13.29
CA VAL A 155 1.10 -1.97 -14.24
C VAL A 155 0.43 -2.24 -15.58
N ASN A 156 0.53 -3.46 -16.11
CA ASN A 156 -0.12 -3.81 -17.37
C ASN A 156 -1.64 -3.69 -17.28
N LYS A 157 -2.24 -4.18 -16.19
CA LYS A 157 -3.69 -4.11 -15.98
C LYS A 157 -4.18 -2.70 -15.67
N LEU A 158 -3.33 -1.83 -15.10
CA LEU A 158 -3.67 -0.42 -14.94
C LEU A 158 -3.85 0.31 -16.29
N ASN A 159 -3.29 -0.20 -17.39
CA ASN A 159 -3.54 0.35 -18.73
C ASN A 159 -4.96 0.07 -19.25
N ASP A 160 -5.74 -0.81 -18.60
CA ASP A 160 -7.15 -1.04 -18.94
C ASP A 160 -8.05 0.12 -18.48
N TYR A 161 -7.56 1.02 -17.63
CA TYR A 161 -8.26 2.23 -17.22
C TYR A 161 -7.95 3.38 -18.17
N ASP A 162 -9.00 4.00 -18.71
CA ASP A 162 -8.87 5.18 -19.55
C ASP A 162 -8.35 6.36 -18.71
N ASP A 163 -7.21 6.93 -19.11
CA ASP A 163 -6.72 8.23 -18.62
C ASP A 163 -6.54 8.35 -17.10
N LEU A 164 -5.95 7.34 -16.44
CA LEU A 164 -5.49 7.50 -15.06
C LEU A 164 -4.53 8.68 -14.96
N ALA A 165 -4.65 9.47 -13.88
CA ALA A 165 -3.86 10.68 -13.69
C ALA A 165 -2.35 10.40 -13.78
N TYR A 166 -1.89 9.33 -13.12
CA TYR A 166 -0.51 8.85 -13.16
C TYR A 166 -0.33 7.51 -12.44
N VAL A 167 0.80 6.84 -12.72
CA VAL A 167 1.35 5.75 -11.90
C VAL A 167 2.67 6.22 -11.28
N ASN A 168 2.74 6.24 -9.95
CA ASN A 168 3.90 6.68 -9.18
C ASN A 168 4.69 5.46 -8.68
N VAL A 169 5.86 5.21 -9.26
CA VAL A 169 6.70 4.06 -8.90
C VAL A 169 7.88 4.54 -8.05
N ILE A 170 8.00 4.00 -6.85
CA ILE A 170 9.15 4.24 -5.98
C ILE A 170 10.29 3.32 -6.40
N GLU A 171 11.40 3.92 -6.85
CA GLU A 171 12.63 3.18 -7.10
C GLU A 171 13.23 2.64 -5.80
N ARG A 172 13.98 1.54 -5.92
CA ARG A 172 14.75 1.00 -4.80
C ARG A 172 15.71 2.08 -4.30
N ARG A 173 15.59 2.46 -3.04
CA ARG A 173 16.65 3.22 -2.37
C ARG A 173 17.80 2.26 -2.11
N GLU A 174 18.88 2.36 -2.86
CA GLU A 174 20.15 1.79 -2.42
C GLU A 174 20.51 2.46 -1.09
N ILE A 175 20.44 1.72 0.02
CA ILE A 175 21.33 2.01 1.14
C ILE A 175 22.67 1.45 0.70
N ASP A 176 23.48 2.32 0.12
CA ASP A 176 24.85 2.03 -0.27
C ASP A 176 25.70 1.86 1.00
N ALA A 177 25.52 0.73 1.69
CA ALA A 177 26.35 0.36 2.83
C ALA A 177 27.82 0.19 2.43
N ALA A 178 28.13 0.13 1.12
CA ALA A 178 29.48 0.08 0.59
C ALA A 178 30.16 1.47 0.51
N ASN A 179 29.42 2.57 0.60
CA ASN A 179 29.99 3.93 0.51
C ASN A 179 30.13 4.68 1.85
N VAL A 180 29.71 4.09 2.98
CA VAL A 180 29.90 4.70 4.32
C VAL A 180 31.29 4.38 4.93
N THR A 181 32.05 3.44 4.35
CA THR A 181 33.37 3.02 4.90
C THR A 181 34.59 3.64 4.23
N ARG A 182 34.42 4.53 3.23
CA ARG A 182 35.54 5.31 2.66
C ARG A 182 35.47 6.76 3.14
N ASN A 183 36.13 7.04 4.27
CA ASN A 183 36.81 8.31 4.63
C ASN A 183 36.89 8.50 6.16
N VAL A 184 37.56 7.60 6.88
CA VAL A 184 38.06 7.89 8.25
C VAL A 184 39.54 7.50 8.42
N ARG A 185 40.29 7.45 7.31
CA ARG A 185 41.75 7.33 7.35
C ARG A 185 42.31 8.20 6.25
N ASP A 186 42.39 9.49 6.55
CA ASP A 186 43.31 10.50 5.98
C ASP A 186 42.93 11.86 6.61
N ALA A 187 43.28 12.03 7.89
CA ALA A 187 43.36 13.30 8.61
C ALA A 187 44.24 13.12 9.85
#